data_AF-A0A8J4YAZ0-F1
#
_entry.id   AF-A0A8J4YAZ0-F1
#
_cell.length_a   1.000
_cell.length_b   1.000
_cell.length_c   1.000
_cell.angle_alpha   90.00
_cell.angle_beta   90.00
_cell.angle_gamma   90.00
#
_symmetry.space_group_name_H-M   'P 1'
#
loop_
_entity.id
_entity.type
_entity.pdbx_description
1 polymer ?
#
loop_
_entity_poly.entity_id
_entity_poly.type
_entity_poly.pdbx_seq_one_letter_code
_entity_poly.pdbx_strand_id
1 'polypeptide(L)'
;MVAGNSQSDKQDQPFALRHSSLEEKKKMFADNAAKHSSKMKQNPFSGQYKPGTTTRTARDDPNYGRPVAGSKSEGRGKTAARRVNAEVVFLCDMIHQEGCPLPDGTAVIAFGVLFQVRLWKGVSVHANLQ
;
A
#
# COMPACT_ATOMS: atom_id res chain seq x y z
N MET A 1 -46.92 28.23 -19.54
CA MET A 1 -47.24 27.71 -18.19
C MET A 1 -46.28 26.58 -17.90
N VAL A 2 -45.45 26.77 -16.87
CA VAL A 2 -44.27 25.95 -16.51
C VAL A 2 -44.74 24.74 -15.69
N ALA A 3 -44.36 23.52 -16.10
CA ALA A 3 -44.52 22.32 -15.29
C ALA A 3 -43.20 22.05 -14.55
N GLY A 4 -43.27 22.10 -13.22
CA GLY A 4 -42.14 22.09 -12.31
C GLY A 4 -41.34 20.79 -12.27
N ASN A 5 -40.05 20.96 -12.03
CA ASN A 5 -39.05 19.92 -11.82
C ASN A 5 -39.13 19.42 -10.37
N SER A 6 -39.41 18.13 -10.14
CA SER A 6 -39.42 17.54 -8.80
C SER A 6 -37.99 17.19 -8.38
N GLN A 7 -37.40 18.06 -7.56
CA GLN A 7 -36.18 17.77 -6.80
C GLN A 7 -36.51 16.73 -5.72
N SER A 8 -35.86 15.57 -5.76
CA SER A 8 -35.95 14.57 -4.71
C SER A 8 -35.11 14.98 -3.50
N ASP A 9 -35.79 15.36 -2.44
CA ASP A 9 -35.24 15.65 -1.13
C ASP A 9 -34.39 14.48 -0.59
N LYS A 10 -33.15 14.79 -0.20
CA LYS A 10 -32.30 13.90 0.59
C LYS A 10 -32.76 13.98 2.05
N GLN A 11 -33.65 13.08 2.44
CA GLN A 11 -33.91 12.83 3.86
C GLN A 11 -32.75 12.05 4.47
N ASP A 12 -32.05 12.69 5.40
CA ASP A 12 -31.11 12.07 6.34
C ASP A 12 -31.86 11.05 7.19
N GLN A 13 -31.71 9.77 6.85
CA GLN A 13 -32.23 8.65 7.62
C GLN A 13 -31.20 8.26 8.70
N PRO A 14 -31.64 7.94 9.94
CA PRO A 14 -30.76 7.48 11.01
C PRO A 14 -30.00 6.23 10.58
N PHE A 15 -28.80 6.02 11.13
CA PHE A 15 -27.91 4.90 10.78
C PHE A 15 -28.61 3.54 11.03
N ALA A 16 -29.34 3.04 10.06
CA ALA A 16 -29.84 1.68 10.10
C ALA A 16 -28.65 0.77 9.81
N LEU A 17 -28.32 -0.14 10.73
CA LEU A 17 -27.35 -1.20 10.51
C LEU A 17 -27.91 -2.12 9.41
N ARG A 18 -27.74 -1.73 8.15
CA ARG A 18 -28.22 -2.46 6.98
C ARG A 18 -27.44 -3.76 6.88
N HIS A 19 -28.01 -4.84 7.40
CA HIS A 19 -27.54 -6.18 7.09
C HIS A 19 -27.94 -6.50 5.65
N SER A 20 -26.96 -6.86 4.82
CA SER A 20 -27.22 -7.31 3.46
C SER A 20 -28.13 -8.55 3.47
N SER A 21 -29.08 -8.58 2.54
CA SER A 21 -30.02 -9.68 2.39
C SER A 21 -29.29 -10.99 2.08
N LEU A 22 -29.89 -12.13 2.41
CA LEU A 22 -29.32 -13.45 2.07
C LEU A 22 -29.07 -13.58 0.56
N GLU A 23 -29.99 -13.08 -0.26
CA GLU A 23 -29.84 -13.11 -1.72
C GLU A 23 -28.67 -12.24 -2.19
N GLU A 24 -28.43 -11.09 -1.55
CA GLU A 24 -27.26 -10.25 -1.80
C GLU A 24 -25.96 -10.99 -1.44
N LYS A 25 -25.92 -11.69 -0.30
CA LYS A 25 -24.75 -12.48 0.11
C LYS A 25 -24.47 -13.64 -0.83
N LYS A 26 -25.51 -14.37 -1.28
CA LYS A 26 -25.39 -15.43 -2.29
C LYS A 26 -24.80 -14.88 -3.58
N LYS A 27 -25.31 -13.74 -4.05
CA LYS A 27 -24.78 -13.05 -5.23
C LYS A 27 -23.32 -12.65 -5.05
N MET A 28 -22.95 -12.01 -3.93
CA MET A 28 -21.57 -11.61 -3.64
C MET A 28 -20.62 -12.82 -3.64
N PHE A 29 -21.05 -13.95 -3.09
CA PHE A 29 -20.26 -15.19 -3.09
C PHE A 29 -20.07 -15.73 -4.51
N ALA A 30 -21.13 -15.80 -5.31
CA ALA A 30 -21.06 -16.23 -6.70
C ALA A 30 -20.13 -15.33 -7.53
N ASP A 31 -20.25 -14.01 -7.38
CA ASP A 31 -19.38 -13.03 -8.04
C ASP A 31 -17.91 -13.21 -7.64
N ASN A 32 -17.64 -13.44 -6.36
CA ASN A 32 -16.29 -13.68 -5.86
C ASN A 32 -15.71 -15.00 -6.39
N ALA A 33 -16.51 -16.06 -6.45
CA ALA A 33 -16.12 -17.34 -7.02
C ALA A 33 -15.77 -17.21 -8.52
N ALA A 34 -16.58 -16.48 -9.28
CA ALA A 34 -16.33 -16.22 -10.70
C ALA A 34 -15.04 -15.42 -10.93
N LYS A 35 -14.83 -14.34 -10.15
CA LYS A 35 -13.58 -13.55 -10.17
C LYS A 35 -12.36 -14.38 -9.80
N HIS A 36 -12.48 -15.22 -8.78
CA HIS A 36 -11.42 -16.10 -8.34
C HIS A 36 -11.04 -17.11 -9.42
N SER A 37 -12.03 -17.80 -10.01
CA SER A 37 -11.79 -18.76 -11.10
C SER A 37 -11.08 -18.11 -12.29
N SER A 38 -11.51 -16.91 -12.68
CA SER A 38 -10.89 -16.15 -13.77
C SER A 38 -9.42 -15.81 -13.46
N LYS A 39 -9.14 -15.37 -12.23
CA LYS A 39 -7.78 -15.07 -11.77
C LYS A 39 -6.88 -16.31 -11.70
N MET A 40 -7.41 -17.45 -11.28
CA MET A 40 -6.64 -18.71 -11.24
C MET A 40 -6.23 -19.16 -12.64
N LYS A 41 -7.13 -19.09 -13.63
CA LYS A 41 -6.81 -19.44 -15.03
C LYS A 41 -5.63 -18.64 -15.60
N GLN A 42 -5.45 -17.39 -15.15
CA GLN A 42 -4.35 -16.51 -15.54
C GLN A 42 -3.08 -16.67 -14.68
N ASN A 43 -3.16 -17.35 -13.54
CA ASN A 43 -2.04 -17.48 -12.63
C ASN A 43 -1.21 -18.72 -12.98
N PRO A 44 0.06 -18.58 -13.44
CA PRO A 44 0.93 -19.70 -13.78
C PRO A 44 1.27 -20.63 -12.61
N PHE A 45 1.05 -20.18 -11.37
CA PHE A 45 1.28 -20.97 -10.15
C PHE A 45 0.02 -21.69 -9.65
N SER A 46 -1.09 -21.65 -10.39
CA SER A 46 -2.31 -22.35 -10.02
C SER A 46 -2.47 -23.66 -10.80
N GLY A 47 -3.11 -24.66 -10.21
CA GLY A 47 -3.45 -25.91 -10.92
C GLY A 47 -4.51 -25.75 -12.02
N GLN A 48 -5.16 -24.58 -12.11
CA GLN A 48 -6.16 -24.25 -13.15
C GLN A 48 -5.57 -23.42 -14.29
N TYR A 49 -4.25 -23.23 -14.28
CA TYR A 49 -3.55 -22.42 -15.25
C TYR A 49 -3.72 -22.97 -16.66
N LYS A 50 -4.04 -22.07 -17.61
CA LYS A 50 -4.01 -22.37 -19.03
C LYS A 50 -2.95 -21.51 -19.71
N PRO A 51 -1.90 -22.10 -20.31
CA PRO A 51 -0.92 -21.36 -21.09
C PRO A 51 -1.59 -20.53 -22.19
N GLY A 52 -1.11 -19.31 -22.44
CA GLY A 52 -1.66 -18.40 -23.45
C GLY A 52 -2.84 -17.54 -22.99
N THR A 53 -3.40 -17.79 -21.81
CA THR A 53 -4.47 -16.94 -21.21
C THR A 53 -3.96 -15.83 -20.31
N THR A 54 -2.63 -15.75 -20.10
CA THR A 54 -2.03 -14.69 -19.30
C THR A 54 -2.14 -13.36 -20.03
N THR A 55 -2.79 -12.38 -19.41
CA THR A 55 -2.58 -10.98 -19.78
C THR A 55 -1.18 -10.61 -19.30
N ARG A 56 -0.15 -10.97 -20.09
CA ARG A 56 1.20 -10.43 -19.91
C ARG A 56 1.05 -8.92 -19.98
N THR A 57 1.39 -8.22 -18.91
CA THR A 57 1.49 -6.76 -18.97
C THR A 57 2.54 -6.46 -20.02
N ALA A 58 2.12 -5.77 -21.07
CA ALA A 58 3.01 -5.36 -22.13
C ALA A 58 4.03 -4.35 -21.56
N ARG A 59 5.27 -4.35 -22.06
CA ARG A 59 6.34 -3.53 -21.47
C ARG A 59 6.06 -2.02 -21.62
N ASP A 60 5.29 -1.67 -22.64
CA ASP A 60 4.78 -0.35 -22.97
C ASP A 60 3.53 0.05 -22.17
N ASP A 61 2.93 -0.87 -21.40
CA ASP A 61 1.84 -0.53 -20.50
C ASP A 61 2.34 0.45 -19.41
N PRO A 62 1.72 1.63 -19.23
CA PRO A 62 2.06 2.56 -18.15
C PRO A 62 1.98 1.95 -16.74
N ASN A 63 1.21 0.87 -16.58
CA ASN A 63 1.04 0.13 -15.35
C ASN A 63 1.98 -1.09 -15.24
N TYR A 64 2.87 -1.30 -16.22
CA TYR A 64 3.89 -2.34 -16.14
C TYR A 64 4.75 -2.15 -14.89
N GLY A 65 4.96 -3.23 -14.13
CA GLY A 65 5.71 -3.19 -12.86
C GLY A 65 4.97 -2.52 -11.69
N ARG A 66 3.71 -2.10 -11.86
CA ARG A 66 2.90 -1.53 -10.77
C ARG A 66 1.89 -2.55 -10.25
N PRO A 67 1.64 -2.60 -8.93
CA PRO A 67 0.54 -3.38 -8.40
C PRO A 67 -0.80 -2.81 -8.89
N VAL A 68 -1.81 -3.67 -9.00
CA VAL A 68 -3.17 -3.26 -9.32
C VAL A 68 -3.63 -2.17 -8.34
N ALA A 69 -4.18 -1.07 -8.86
CA ALA A 69 -4.69 0.04 -8.07
C ALA A 69 -5.78 -0.43 -7.09
N GLY A 70 -5.73 0.06 -5.85
CA GLY A 70 -6.60 -0.34 -4.75
C GLY A 70 -6.29 -1.73 -4.17
N SER A 71 -5.29 -2.45 -4.69
CA SER A 71 -4.96 -3.77 -4.17
C SER A 71 -4.22 -3.71 -2.83
N LYS A 72 -4.30 -4.80 -2.05
CA LYS A 72 -3.48 -4.96 -0.84
C LYS A 72 -1.98 -4.84 -1.12
N SER A 73 -1.53 -5.26 -2.31
CA SER A 73 -0.12 -5.13 -2.72
C SER A 73 0.30 -3.68 -2.89
N GLU A 74 -0.55 -2.82 -3.43
CA GLU A 74 -0.31 -1.38 -3.51
C GLU A 74 -0.19 -0.77 -2.11
N GLY A 75 -1.13 -1.09 -1.21
CA GLY A 75 -1.10 -0.60 0.18
C GLY A 75 0.15 -1.03 0.94
N ARG A 76 0.58 -2.29 0.77
CA ARG A 76 1.87 -2.77 1.33
C ARG A 76 3.06 -2.01 0.74
N GLY A 77 3.07 -1.78 -0.58
CA GLY A 77 4.12 -1.02 -1.25
C GLY A 77 4.24 0.40 -0.70
N LYS A 78 3.12 1.13 -0.56
CA LYS A 78 3.08 2.48 0.04
C LYS A 78 3.59 2.48 1.49
N THR A 79 3.22 1.46 2.26
CA THR A 79 3.64 1.35 3.67
C THR A 79 5.13 1.06 3.81
N ALA A 80 5.65 0.13 3.00
CA ALA A 80 7.08 -0.18 2.95
C ALA A 80 7.90 1.04 2.49
N ALA A 81 7.46 1.74 1.44
CA ALA A 81 8.12 2.95 0.94
C ALA A 81 8.20 4.04 2.02
N ARG A 82 7.08 4.31 2.72
CA ARG A 82 7.07 5.26 3.85
C ARG A 82 8.04 4.85 4.96
N ARG A 83 8.09 3.56 5.31
CA ARG A 83 9.01 3.06 6.34
C ARG A 83 10.47 3.25 5.92
N VAL A 84 10.83 2.87 4.70
CA VAL A 84 12.20 3.03 4.17
C VAL A 84 12.57 4.51 4.11
N ASN A 85 11.68 5.38 3.62
CA ASN A 85 11.94 6.81 3.55
C ASN A 85 12.17 7.43 4.94
N ALA A 86 11.39 7.02 5.94
CA ALA A 86 11.60 7.46 7.32
C ALA A 86 12.98 7.03 7.85
N GLU A 87 13.41 5.80 7.56
CA GLU A 87 14.75 5.32 7.93
C GLU A 87 15.87 6.07 7.21
N VAL A 88 15.67 6.44 5.94
CA VAL A 88 16.64 7.23 5.16
C VAL A 88 16.77 8.64 5.74
N VAL A 89 15.66 9.30 6.07
CA VAL A 89 15.69 10.63 6.72
C VAL A 89 16.41 10.55 8.06
N PHE A 90 16.05 9.59 8.92
CA PHE A 90 16.72 9.38 10.20
C PHE A 90 18.22 9.12 10.04
N LEU A 91 18.61 8.34 9.03
CA LEU A 91 20.01 8.09 8.72
C LEU A 91 20.73 9.39 8.32
N CYS A 92 20.14 10.19 7.44
CA CYS A 92 20.70 11.48 7.04
C CYS A 92 20.85 12.44 8.23
N ASP A 93 19.86 12.51 9.12
CA ASP A 93 19.91 13.33 10.33
C ASP A 93 21.05 12.89 11.26
N MET A 94 21.21 11.57 11.45
CA MET A 94 22.30 11.03 12.26
C MET A 94 23.68 11.34 11.65
N ILE A 95 23.82 11.24 10.32
CA ILE A 95 25.07 11.61 9.63
C ILE A 95 25.36 13.11 9.81
N HIS A 96 24.34 13.97 9.74
CA HIS A 96 24.53 15.42 9.92
C HIS A 96 24.86 15.80 11.37
N GLN A 97 24.31 15.10 12.35
CA GLN A 97 24.53 15.40 13.77
C GLN A 97 25.87 14.87 14.30
N GLU A 98 26.27 13.68 13.85
CA GLU A 98 27.38 12.92 14.45
C GLU A 98 28.59 12.84 13.50
N GLY A 99 28.43 13.29 12.25
CA GLY A 99 29.48 13.32 11.24
C GLY A 99 30.31 14.60 11.26
N CYS A 100 31.39 14.59 10.48
CA CYS A 100 32.22 15.76 10.23
C CYS A 100 31.56 16.63 9.13
N PRO A 101 31.31 17.93 9.37
CA PRO A 101 30.79 18.82 8.34
C PRO A 101 31.85 19.12 7.29
N LEU A 102 31.43 19.24 6.04
CA LEU A 102 32.26 19.65 4.91
C LEU A 102 31.96 21.10 4.52
N PRO A 103 32.89 21.77 3.80
CA PRO A 103 32.69 23.15 3.33
C PRO A 103 31.50 23.33 2.38
N ASP A 104 31.02 22.26 1.74
CA ASP A 104 29.86 22.27 0.84
C ASP A 104 28.51 22.14 1.56
N GLY A 105 28.52 22.07 2.89
CA GLY A 105 27.33 21.91 3.72
C GLY A 105 26.85 20.46 3.86
N THR A 106 27.57 19.48 3.29
CA THR A 106 27.33 18.06 3.54
C THR A 106 28.04 17.58 4.80
N ALA A 107 27.73 16.37 5.26
CA ALA A 107 28.42 15.73 6.37
C ALA A 107 28.87 14.32 5.98
N VAL A 108 30.03 13.92 6.50
CA VAL A 108 30.58 12.57 6.31
C VAL A 108 30.84 11.91 7.65
N ILE A 109 30.64 10.60 7.71
CA ILE A 109 30.92 9.81 8.90
C ILE A 109 31.48 8.46 8.47
N ALA A 110 32.46 7.96 9.22
CA ALA A 110 33.00 6.64 8.97
C ALA A 110 31.92 5.58 9.24
N PHE A 111 31.81 4.59 8.34
CA PHE A 111 30.79 3.54 8.43
C PHE A 111 30.79 2.81 9.78
N GLY A 112 31.97 2.54 10.36
CA GLY A 112 32.07 1.89 11.67
C GLY A 112 31.48 2.72 12.81
N VAL A 113 31.71 4.03 12.82
CA VAL A 113 31.17 4.96 13.83
C VAL A 113 29.65 5.06 13.68
N LEU A 114 29.16 5.19 12.44
CA LEU A 114 27.74 5.20 12.12
C LEU A 114 26.99 3.98 12.69
N PHE A 115 27.57 2.79 12.57
CA PHE A 115 27.00 1.57 13.12
C PHE A 115 26.98 1.57 14.65
N GLN A 116 28.06 2.02 15.32
CA GLN A 116 28.10 2.13 16.77
C GLN A 116 27.05 3.10 17.31
N VAL A 117 26.94 4.28 16.72
CA VAL A 117 25.95 5.30 17.08
C VAL A 117 24.52 4.76 16.91
N ARG A 118 24.22 4.13 15.77
CA ARG A 118 22.90 3.55 15.52
C ARG A 118 22.56 2.43 16.49
N LEU A 119 23.52 1.56 16.82
CA LEU A 119 23.33 0.50 17.80
C LEU A 119 23.01 1.07 19.18
N TRP A 120 23.68 2.14 19.61
CA TRP A 120 23.44 2.75 20.92
C TRP A 120 22.10 3.52 20.98
N LYS A 121 21.75 4.25 19.93
CA LYS A 121 20.45 4.95 19.83
C LYS A 121 19.30 3.94 19.72
N GLY A 122 19.49 2.82 19.03
CA GLY A 122 18.50 1.74 18.90
C GLY A 122 18.19 1.01 20.21
N VAL A 123 19.16 0.93 21.13
CA VAL A 123 18.97 0.34 22.47
C VAL A 123 18.13 1.25 23.39
N SER A 124 18.24 2.57 23.26
CA SER A 124 17.49 3.52 24.10
C SER A 124 16.00 3.63 23.76
N VAL A 125 15.60 3.44 22.49
CA VAL A 125 14.18 3.58 22.09
C VAL A 125 13.29 2.44 22.60
N HIS A 126 13.87 1.29 22.94
CA HIS A 126 13.16 0.15 23.51
C HIS A 126 13.22 0.07 25.04
N ALA A 127 13.96 0.95 25.71
CA ALA A 127 14.11 0.97 27.17
C ALA A 127 13.06 1.83 27.91
N ASN A 128 12.15 2.51 27.19
CA ASN A 128 11.20 3.46 27.78
C ASN A 128 9.73 3.21 27.40
N LEU A 129 9.38 1.95 27.15
CA LEU A 129 8.00 1.47 27.09
C LEU A 129 7.86 0.23 28.02
N GLN A 130 7.84 0.48 29.32
CA GLN A 130 7.25 -0.41 30.33
C GLN A 130 6.48 0.43 31.34
#